data_AF-A0A916C097-F1
#
_entry.id   AF-A0A916C097-F1
#
_cell.length_a   1.000
_cell.length_b   1.000
_cell.length_c   1.000
_cell.angle_alpha   90.00
_cell.angle_beta   90.00
_cell.angle_gamma   90.00
#
_symmetry.space_group_name_H-M   'P 1'
#
loop_
_entity.id
_entity.type
_entity.pdbx_description
1 polymer ?
#
loop_
_entity_poly.entity_id
_entity_poly.type
_entity_poly.pdbx_seq_one_letter_code
_entity_poly.pdbx_strand_id
1 'polypeptide(L)'
;MNTTAPQTELTQPSPLLAANGQLTQVGWSRQPLLDCNLENARFYALRLLQRFRIKRWDYYGFTTPDHFFSATLADLGYAGQVFIYLIDFTSGEYHEATLTLPFARGIAIPRNSMIGDSTGVVGGFSP
;
A
#
# COMPACT_ATOMS: atom_id res chain seq x y z
N MET A 1 -8.68 36.76 9.19
CA MET A 1 -8.95 35.70 10.18
C MET A 1 -9.22 34.43 9.40
N ASN A 2 -8.25 33.51 9.31
CA ASN A 2 -8.42 32.23 8.62
C ASN A 2 -9.08 31.24 9.59
N THR A 3 -10.36 30.97 9.40
CA THR A 3 -11.09 29.94 10.12
C THR A 3 -10.67 28.58 9.57
N THR A 4 -9.75 27.90 10.24
CA THR A 4 -9.53 26.46 9.99
C THR A 4 -10.80 25.75 10.44
N ALA A 5 -11.66 25.37 9.50
CA ALA A 5 -12.82 24.54 9.82
C ALA A 5 -12.33 23.26 10.52
N PRO A 6 -12.98 22.83 11.62
CA PRO A 6 -12.57 21.61 12.32
C PRO A 6 -12.65 20.41 11.37
N GLN A 7 -11.61 19.57 11.34
CA GLN A 7 -11.61 18.38 10.50
C GLN A 7 -12.71 17.40 10.95
N THR A 8 -13.51 16.93 10.00
CA THR A 8 -14.64 16.02 10.26
C THR A 8 -14.15 14.60 10.56
N GLU A 9 -14.57 14.04 11.70
CA GLU A 9 -14.36 12.63 12.03
C GLU A 9 -15.43 11.76 11.35
N LEU A 10 -15.00 10.73 10.63
CA LEU A 10 -15.85 9.73 10.00
C LEU A 10 -16.03 8.57 10.98
N THR A 11 -17.29 8.20 11.23
CA THR A 11 -17.67 7.17 12.22
C THR A 11 -18.42 6.00 11.61
N GLN A 12 -18.77 6.06 10.33
CA GLN A 12 -19.52 5.03 9.61
C GLN A 12 -18.73 4.50 8.41
N PRO A 13 -18.81 3.19 8.10
CA PRO A 13 -18.21 2.64 6.90
C PRO A 13 -18.82 3.24 5.62
N SER A 14 -18.00 3.48 4.61
CA SER A 14 -18.46 3.90 3.29
C SER A 14 -17.43 3.59 2.20
N PRO A 15 -17.82 3.57 0.90
CA PRO A 15 -16.86 3.49 -0.19
C PRO A 15 -15.99 4.76 -0.22
N LEU A 16 -14.69 4.66 -0.47
CA LEU A 16 -13.81 5.84 -0.60
C LEU A 16 -14.22 6.72 -1.80
N LEU A 17 -14.48 6.10 -2.94
CA LEU A 17 -14.79 6.75 -4.21
C LEU A 17 -16.22 6.43 -4.65
N ALA A 18 -16.95 7.46 -5.06
CA ALA A 18 -18.19 7.32 -5.81
C ALA A 18 -17.90 6.77 -7.21
N ALA A 19 -18.94 6.32 -7.92
CA ALA A 19 -18.81 5.74 -9.26
C ALA A 19 -18.21 6.71 -10.31
N ASN A 20 -18.25 8.02 -10.05
CA ASN A 20 -17.64 9.07 -10.87
C ASN A 20 -16.16 9.37 -10.50
N GLY A 21 -15.59 8.66 -9.52
CA GLY A 21 -14.21 8.84 -9.04
C GLY A 21 -14.00 9.98 -8.04
N GLN A 22 -15.07 10.65 -7.58
CA GLN A 22 -14.99 11.65 -6.52
C GLN A 22 -15.02 10.99 -5.14
N LEU A 23 -14.45 11.67 -4.14
CA LEU A 23 -14.55 11.24 -2.74
C LEU A 23 -16.02 11.27 -2.29
N THR A 24 -16.46 10.20 -1.63
CA THR A 24 -17.81 10.14 -1.03
C THR A 24 -17.90 10.98 0.24
N GLN A 25 -16.81 11.03 1.00
CA GLN A 25 -16.66 11.71 2.26
C GLN A 25 -15.24 12.27 2.38
N VAL A 26 -15.11 13.41 3.06
CA VAL A 26 -13.83 14.04 3.35
C VAL A 26 -13.72 14.17 4.87
N GLY A 27 -12.66 13.60 5.44
CA GLY A 27 -12.47 13.56 6.88
C GLY A 27 -11.35 12.63 7.31
N TRP A 28 -11.28 12.34 8.60
CA TRP A 28 -10.35 11.38 9.21
C TRP A 28 -11.14 10.31 9.96
N SER A 29 -10.55 9.14 10.20
CA SER A 29 -11.20 8.06 10.97
C SER A 29 -10.19 7.39 11.91
N ARG A 30 -10.66 6.88 13.06
CA ARG A 30 -9.82 6.14 14.03
C ARG A 30 -9.50 4.71 13.60
N GLN A 31 -10.30 4.18 12.68
CA GLN A 31 -10.21 2.85 12.13
C GLN A 31 -10.39 2.95 10.62
N PRO A 32 -9.89 1.99 9.82
CA PRO A 32 -10.05 2.01 8.37
C PRO A 32 -11.52 1.73 7.97
N LEU A 33 -12.36 2.75 8.04
CA LEU A 33 -13.79 2.68 7.74
C LEU A 33 -14.10 2.81 6.24
N LEU A 34 -13.19 3.43 5.49
CA LEU A 34 -13.36 3.65 4.05
C LEU A 34 -12.89 2.44 3.27
N ASP A 35 -13.76 1.87 2.45
CA ASP A 35 -13.40 0.82 1.50
C ASP A 35 -12.57 1.44 0.37
N CYS A 36 -11.31 1.01 0.26
CA CYS A 36 -10.32 1.45 -0.73
C CYS A 36 -10.64 0.93 -2.14
N ASN A 37 -11.81 1.30 -2.65
CA ASN A 37 -12.38 0.92 -3.94
C ASN A 37 -11.75 1.65 -5.13
N LEU A 38 -10.41 1.57 -5.23
CA LEU A 38 -9.60 2.30 -6.21
C LEU A 38 -9.92 1.95 -7.68
N GLU A 39 -10.64 0.86 -7.94
CA GLU A 39 -11.18 0.57 -9.28
C GLU A 39 -12.15 1.64 -9.80
N ASN A 40 -12.73 2.45 -8.89
CA ASN A 40 -13.59 3.58 -9.23
C ASN A 40 -12.82 4.88 -9.52
N ALA A 41 -11.49 4.89 -9.38
CA ALA A 41 -10.69 6.07 -9.68
C ALA A 41 -10.82 6.48 -11.16
N ARG A 42 -10.95 7.79 -11.40
CA ARG A 42 -11.16 8.37 -12.75
C ARG A 42 -10.16 9.47 -13.10
N PHE A 43 -8.87 9.14 -13.20
CA PHE A 43 -7.84 10.09 -13.66
C PHE A 43 -7.86 10.27 -15.18
N TYR A 44 -8.05 9.19 -15.92
CA TYR A 44 -8.10 9.18 -17.39
C TYR A 44 -9.47 8.75 -17.93
N ALA A 45 -9.76 9.11 -19.18
CA ALA A 45 -10.95 8.62 -19.88
C ALA A 45 -10.91 7.10 -20.10
N LEU A 46 -9.72 6.56 -20.40
CA LEU A 46 -9.50 5.12 -20.58
C LEU A 46 -9.24 4.44 -19.23
N ARG A 47 -10.12 3.52 -18.83
CA ARG A 47 -10.02 2.79 -17.55
C ARG A 47 -8.72 1.99 -17.40
N LEU A 48 -8.19 1.45 -18.50
CA LEU A 48 -6.94 0.68 -18.49
C LEU A 48 -5.73 1.52 -18.09
N LEU A 49 -5.78 2.85 -18.26
CA LEU A 49 -4.66 3.74 -17.92
C LEU A 49 -4.65 4.13 -16.44
N GLN A 50 -5.75 3.91 -15.70
CA GLN A 50 -5.82 4.27 -14.27
C GLN A 50 -4.76 3.56 -13.43
N ARG A 51 -4.48 2.28 -13.77
CA ARG A 51 -3.49 1.47 -13.04
C ARG A 51 -2.13 2.15 -12.96
N PHE A 52 -1.72 2.90 -13.98
CA PHE A 52 -0.42 3.56 -14.02
C PHE A 52 -0.30 4.75 -13.06
N ARG A 53 -1.43 5.24 -12.55
CA ARG A 53 -1.48 6.35 -11.59
C ARG A 53 -1.80 5.90 -10.16
N ILE A 54 -2.20 4.65 -9.99
CA ILE A 54 -2.49 4.05 -8.69
C ILE A 54 -1.23 3.35 -8.20
N LYS A 55 -0.79 3.70 -7.00
CA LYS A 55 0.30 3.04 -6.30
C LYS A 55 -0.25 2.46 -5.01
N ARG A 56 0.07 1.20 -4.74
CA ARG A 56 -0.32 0.49 -3.52
C ARG A 56 0.92 -0.14 -2.93
N TRP A 57 0.99 -0.18 -1.61
CA TRP A 57 2.08 -0.85 -0.92
C TRP A 57 1.59 -1.36 0.43
N ASP A 58 2.11 -2.51 0.84
CA ASP A 58 2.03 -2.98 2.20
C ASP A 58 3.42 -3.01 2.79
N TYR A 59 3.53 -2.49 4.00
CA TYR A 59 4.76 -2.47 4.78
C TYR A 59 4.55 -3.28 6.05
N TYR A 60 5.40 -4.26 6.24
CA TYR A 60 5.48 -5.05 7.45
C TYR A 60 6.83 -4.79 8.08
N GLY A 61 6.82 -4.37 9.34
CA GLY A 61 8.03 -4.16 10.11
C GLY A 61 7.84 -4.71 11.50
N PHE A 62 8.80 -5.49 11.97
CA PHE A 62 8.84 -5.89 13.36
C PHE A 62 10.26 -5.73 13.89
N THR A 63 10.32 -5.15 15.09
CA THR A 63 11.56 -4.91 15.81
C THR A 63 11.59 -5.85 17.00
N THR A 64 12.69 -6.56 17.14
CA THR A 64 13.04 -7.35 18.31
C THR A 64 14.21 -6.66 19.03
N PRO A 65 14.57 -7.07 20.26
CA PRO A 65 15.73 -6.49 20.95
C PRO A 65 17.03 -6.55 20.14
N ASP A 66 17.20 -7.63 19.37
CA ASP A 66 18.47 -7.92 18.68
C ASP A 66 18.39 -7.72 17.17
N HIS A 67 17.19 -7.67 16.58
CA HIS A 67 17.02 -7.58 15.12
C HIS A 67 15.88 -6.64 14.73
N PHE A 68 16.02 -6.00 13.58
CA PHE A 68 14.93 -5.36 12.87
C PHE A 68 14.71 -6.03 11.52
N PHE A 69 13.47 -6.42 11.26
CA PHE A 69 13.06 -6.95 9.96
C PHE A 69 11.98 -6.06 9.38
N SER A 70 12.10 -5.74 8.10
CA SER A 70 11.00 -5.17 7.34
C SER A 70 10.86 -5.79 5.96
N ALA A 71 9.62 -5.86 5.50
CA ALA A 71 9.26 -6.30 4.17
C ALA A 71 8.23 -5.34 3.58
N THR A 72 8.51 -4.84 2.38
CA THR A 72 7.60 -4.00 1.61
C THR A 72 7.23 -4.69 0.32
N LEU A 73 5.93 -4.82 0.06
CA LEU A 73 5.38 -5.23 -1.22
C LEU A 73 4.71 -4.01 -1.84
N ALA A 74 5.17 -3.57 -3.01
CA ALA A 74 4.62 -2.41 -3.69
C ALA A 74 4.19 -2.74 -5.12
N ASP A 75 2.99 -2.28 -5.49
CA ASP A 75 2.47 -2.26 -6.85
C ASP A 75 2.38 -0.80 -7.31
N LEU A 76 3.25 -0.43 -8.25
CA LEU A 76 3.34 0.91 -8.84
C LEU A 76 2.51 1.05 -10.12
N GLY A 77 1.73 0.04 -10.48
CA GLY A 77 0.91 0.00 -11.69
C GLY A 77 1.64 -0.52 -12.93
N TYR A 78 2.87 -0.05 -13.16
CA TYR A 78 3.76 -0.51 -14.25
C TYR A 78 4.90 -1.41 -13.77
N ALA A 79 5.22 -1.37 -12.47
CA ALA A 79 6.27 -2.15 -11.85
C ALA A 79 5.82 -2.62 -10.47
N GLY A 80 6.25 -3.81 -10.09
CA GLY A 80 6.18 -4.28 -8.72
C GLY A 80 7.53 -4.16 -8.07
N GLN A 81 7.56 -3.87 -6.78
CA GLN A 81 8.78 -3.85 -6.00
C GLN A 81 8.59 -4.68 -4.73
N VAL A 82 9.51 -5.60 -4.49
CA VAL A 82 9.62 -6.33 -3.23
C VAL A 82 10.91 -5.87 -2.58
N PHE A 83 10.82 -5.53 -1.31
CA PHE A 83 11.94 -4.97 -0.58
C PHE A 83 12.01 -5.56 0.81
N ILE A 84 13.16 -6.12 1.17
CA ILE A 84 13.37 -6.77 2.46
C ILE A 84 14.62 -6.16 3.10
N TYR A 85 14.48 -5.80 4.38
CA TYR A 85 15.58 -5.43 5.25
C TYR A 85 15.65 -6.38 6.43
N LEU A 86 16.88 -6.78 6.75
CA LEU A 86 17.22 -7.43 8.01
C LEU A 86 18.42 -6.71 8.61
N ILE A 87 18.29 -6.23 9.83
CA ILE A 87 19.37 -5.59 10.59
C ILE A 87 19.57 -6.41 11.85
N ASP A 88 20.81 -6.78 12.16
CA ASP A 88 21.22 -7.37 13.43
C ASP A 88 21.92 -6.28 14.27
N PHE A 89 21.33 -5.95 15.41
CA PHE A 89 21.84 -4.94 16.33
C PHE A 89 23.03 -5.42 17.15
N THR A 90 23.22 -6.73 17.26
CA THR A 90 24.33 -7.34 18.01
C THR A 90 25.63 -7.23 17.24
N SER A 91 25.60 -7.59 15.95
CA SER A 91 26.76 -7.52 15.05
C SER A 91 26.88 -6.15 14.36
N GLY A 92 25.78 -5.41 14.24
CA GLY A 92 25.69 -4.19 13.43
C GLY A 92 25.54 -4.46 11.93
N GLU A 93 25.40 -5.72 11.51
CA GLU A 93 25.22 -6.09 10.12
C GLU A 93 23.82 -5.76 9.61
N TYR A 94 23.72 -5.41 8.32
CA TYR A 94 22.45 -5.25 7.64
C TYR A 94 22.47 -5.93 6.27
N HIS A 95 21.35 -6.53 5.94
CA HIS A 95 21.07 -7.13 4.64
C HIS A 95 19.87 -6.43 4.02
N GLU A 96 20.05 -6.01 2.77
CA GLU A 96 18.99 -5.43 1.95
C GLU A 96 18.82 -6.31 0.71
N ALA A 97 17.58 -6.64 0.39
CA ALA A 97 17.23 -7.27 -0.86
C ALA A 97 16.10 -6.50 -1.53
N THR A 98 16.38 -5.96 -2.72
CA THR A 98 15.38 -5.32 -3.57
C THR A 98 15.18 -6.16 -4.83
N LEU A 99 13.92 -6.48 -5.13
CA LEU A 99 13.55 -7.03 -6.42
C LEU A 99 12.52 -6.14 -7.11
N THR A 100 12.79 -5.81 -8.37
CA THR A 100 11.84 -5.10 -9.23
C THR A 100 11.28 -6.05 -10.29
N LEU A 101 9.96 -6.18 -10.32
CA LEU A 101 9.22 -7.07 -11.20
C LEU A 101 8.49 -6.26 -12.27
N PRO A 102 8.63 -6.58 -13.56
CA PRO A 102 7.88 -5.88 -14.60
C PRO A 102 6.37 -6.12 -14.41
N PHE A 103 5.58 -5.07 -14.58
CA PHE A 103 4.11 -5.10 -14.51
C PHE A 103 3.51 -5.61 -13.19
N ALA A 104 4.27 -5.51 -12.08
CA ALA A 104 3.88 -6.05 -10.78
C ALA A 104 3.51 -7.54 -10.81
N ARG A 105 4.09 -8.28 -11.76
CA ARG A 105 3.80 -9.70 -11.94
C ARG A 105 4.20 -10.47 -10.68
N GLY A 106 3.25 -11.20 -10.09
CA GLY A 106 3.49 -12.00 -8.88
C GLY A 106 3.29 -11.25 -7.57
N ILE A 107 2.95 -9.95 -7.60
CA ILE A 107 2.55 -9.18 -6.42
C ILE A 107 1.02 -9.09 -6.39
N ALA A 108 0.40 -9.54 -5.30
CA ALA A 108 -1.00 -9.28 -5.00
C ALA A 108 -1.07 -8.52 -3.68
N ILE A 109 -1.65 -7.32 -3.73
CA ILE A 109 -1.94 -6.48 -2.56
C ILE A 109 -3.46 -6.45 -2.40
N PRO A 110 -3.98 -6.75 -1.20
CA PRO A 110 -5.41 -6.73 -0.95
C PRO A 110 -5.99 -5.33 -1.17
N ARG A 111 -7.30 -5.28 -1.36
CA ARG A 111 -8.01 -4.02 -1.55
C ARG A 111 -7.93 -3.13 -0.31
N ASN A 112 -8.05 -3.74 0.87
CA ASN A 112 -8.14 -3.07 2.17
C ASN A 112 -7.05 -3.59 3.10
N SER A 113 -6.61 -2.76 4.05
CA SER A 113 -5.53 -3.09 4.99
C SER A 113 -5.91 -4.11 6.08
N MET A 114 -7.19 -4.38 6.26
CA MET A 114 -7.68 -5.25 7.35
C MET A 114 -7.94 -6.70 6.93
N ILE A 115 -8.14 -6.95 5.62
CA ILE A 115 -8.62 -8.24 5.12
C ILE A 115 -7.88 -8.60 3.83
N GLY A 116 -7.36 -9.82 3.79
CA GLY A 116 -6.71 -10.42 2.63
C GLY A 116 -5.20 -10.61 2.85
N ASP A 117 -4.61 -11.41 1.97
CA ASP A 117 -3.19 -11.77 2.04
C ASP A 117 -2.40 -11.01 0.99
N SER A 118 -1.29 -10.42 1.42
CA SER A 118 -0.32 -9.79 0.54
C SER A 118 0.70 -10.83 0.12
N THR A 119 0.77 -11.14 -1.16
CA THR A 119 1.64 -12.20 -1.69
C THR A 119 2.61 -11.65 -2.71
N GLY A 120 3.86 -12.14 -2.65
CA GLY A 120 4.92 -11.84 -3.60
C GLY A 120 5.59 -13.14 -4.04
N VAL A 121 5.30 -13.62 -5.24
CA VAL A 121 5.99 -14.80 -5.81
C VAL A 121 7.17 -14.32 -6.63
N VAL A 122 8.37 -14.55 -6.11
CA VAL A 122 9.63 -14.18 -6.73
C VAL A 122 10.37 -15.42 -7.22
N GLY A 123 10.56 -15.51 -8.54
CA GLY A 123 11.30 -16.60 -9.15
C GLY A 123 12.79 -16.44 -8.90
N GLY A 124 13.35 -17.30 -8.04
CA GLY A 124 14.78 -17.42 -7.81
C GLY A 124 15.35 -16.35 -6.87
N PHE A 125 15.22 -16.56 -5.56
CA PHE A 125 16.11 -15.95 -4.57
C PHE A 125 17.29 -16.91 -4.42
N SER A 126 18.43 -16.62 -5.04
CA SER A 126 19.67 -17.33 -4.72
C SER A 126 20.38 -16.55 -3.62
N PRO A 127 20.69 -17.16 -2.47
CA PRO A 127 21.47 -16.53 -1.42
C PRO A 127 22.89 -16.20 -1.88
#